data_AF-A0A2Z5YU35-F1
#
_entry.id   AF-A0A2Z5YU35-F1
#
_cell.length_a   1.000
_cell.length_b   1.000
_cell.length_c   1.000
_cell.angle_alpha   90.00
_cell.angle_beta   90.00
_cell.angle_gamma   90.00
#
_symmetry.space_group_name_H-M   'P 1'
#
loop_
_entity.id
_entity.type
_entity.pdbx_description
1 polymer ?
#
loop_
_entity_poly.entity_id
_entity_poly.type
_entity_poly.pdbx_seq_one_letter_code
_entity_poly.pdbx_strand_id
1 'polypeptide(L)'
;MDGKLIARIGAAVFVGLALAMTLVQLREEPGPRVEPAATVRVPDGDPLPARLGACSDMGELALSSPDCRAAWAEKRRRFFGVEHPDAYSGLNKESALSDPVLRSSPTREER
;
A
#
# COMPACT_ATOMS: atom_id res chain seq x y z
N MET A 1 -31.33 29.31 17.44
CA MET A 1 -30.12 28.57 17.04
C MET A 1 -29.28 28.38 18.29
N ASP A 2 -28.90 27.15 18.62
CA ASP A 2 -28.03 26.87 19.77
C ASP A 2 -26.63 27.44 19.52
N GLY A 3 -26.42 28.71 19.86
CA GLY A 3 -25.14 29.39 19.70
C GLY A 3 -23.99 28.65 20.40
N LYS A 4 -24.31 27.89 21.46
CA LYS A 4 -23.38 27.00 22.15
C LYS A 4 -22.95 25.80 21.32
N LEU A 5 -23.84 25.24 20.49
CA LEU A 5 -23.50 24.18 19.54
C LEU A 5 -22.61 24.73 18.42
N ILE A 6 -22.96 25.90 17.88
CA ILE A 6 -22.18 26.56 16.80
C ILE A 6 -20.77 26.89 17.29
N ALA A 7 -20.62 27.40 18.52
CA ALA A 7 -19.31 27.69 19.11
C ALA A 7 -18.44 26.43 19.27
N ARG A 8 -19.04 25.30 19.69
CA ARG A 8 -18.31 24.02 19.82
C ARG A 8 -17.85 23.47 18.47
N ILE A 9 -18.72 23.55 17.46
CA ILE A 9 -18.38 23.12 16.10
C ILE A 9 -17.24 23.98 15.55
N GLY A 10 -17.34 25.31 15.68
CA GLY A 10 -16.29 26.23 15.25
C GLY A 10 -14.95 25.95 15.93
N ALA A 11 -14.95 25.73 17.25
CA ALA A 11 -13.75 25.38 18.00
C ALA A 11 -13.15 24.03 17.56
N ALA A 12 -13.98 23.01 17.34
CA ALA A 12 -13.52 21.70 16.87
C ALA A 12 -12.89 21.77 15.47
N VAL A 13 -13.50 22.51 14.54
CA VAL A 13 -12.95 22.73 13.19
C VAL A 13 -11.63 23.49 13.26
N PHE A 14 -11.54 24.54 14.08
CA PHE A 14 -10.31 25.31 14.23
C PHE A 14 -9.17 24.46 14.80
N VAL A 15 -9.44 23.66 15.84
CA VAL A 15 -8.46 22.73 16.41
C VAL A 15 -8.03 21.68 15.39
N GLY A 16 -8.98 21.11 14.63
CA GLY A 16 -8.68 20.17 13.56
C GLY A 16 -7.77 20.77 12.48
N LEU A 17 -8.04 22.00 12.05
CA LEU A 17 -7.21 22.71 11.07
C LEU A 17 -5.81 23.02 11.61
N ALA A 18 -5.72 23.48 12.86
CA ALA A 18 -4.43 23.74 13.53
C ALA A 18 -3.58 22.48 13.66
N LEU A 19 -4.20 21.33 13.98
CA LEU A 19 -3.53 20.03 14.02
C LEU A 19 -3.07 19.60 12.62
N ALA A 20 -3.93 19.71 11.61
CA ALA A 20 -3.57 19.37 10.23
C ALA A 20 -2.38 20.21 9.74
N MET A 21 -2.40 21.53 9.98
CA MET A 21 -1.27 22.42 9.65
C MET A 21 0.00 22.03 10.41
N THR A 22 -0.10 21.76 11.72
CA THR A 22 1.04 21.32 12.53
C THR A 22 1.64 20.00 12.00
N LEU A 23 0.80 19.05 11.60
CA LEU A 23 1.24 17.80 10.99
C LEU A 23 1.94 18.02 9.65
N VAL A 24 1.46 18.95 8.82
CA VAL A 24 2.13 19.32 7.56
C VAL A 24 3.49 19.96 7.85
N GLN A 25 3.56 20.92 8.78
CA GLN A 25 4.83 21.55 9.17
C GLN A 25 5.85 20.54 9.72
N LEU A 26 5.39 19.58 10.54
CA LEU A 26 6.22 18.47 11.03
C LEU A 26 6.63 17.50 9.91
N ARG A 27 5.81 17.35 8.88
CA ARG A 27 6.10 16.59 7.66
C ARG A 27 7.03 17.33 6.69
N GLU A 28 7.12 18.64 6.79
CA GLU A 28 7.97 19.53 5.98
C GLU A 28 9.39 19.71 6.58
N GLU A 29 9.57 19.43 7.88
CA GLU A 29 10.88 19.37 8.59
C GLU A 29 11.66 18.04 8.42
N PRO A 30 11.60 17.40 7.25
CA PRO A 30 12.75 16.74 6.69
C PRO A 30 13.04 17.39 5.34
N GLY A 31 14.08 18.23 5.33
CA GLY A 31 14.63 18.85 4.12
C GLY A 31 14.67 17.87 2.96
N PRO A 32 14.47 18.38 1.73
CA PRO A 32 13.84 17.70 0.59
C PRO A 32 14.11 16.21 0.66
N ARG A 33 13.22 15.51 1.36
CA ARG A 33 13.29 14.07 1.46
C ARG A 33 12.92 13.63 0.05
N VAL A 34 13.95 13.45 -0.78
CA VAL A 34 13.96 12.42 -1.82
C VAL A 34 13.34 11.24 -1.10
N GLU A 35 12.04 11.04 -1.29
CA GLU A 35 11.36 9.81 -0.91
C GLU A 35 12.38 8.77 -1.35
N PRO A 36 12.98 7.98 -0.43
CA PRO A 36 13.81 6.88 -0.86
C PRO A 36 12.80 6.09 -1.67
N ALA A 37 12.90 6.21 -3.00
CA ALA A 37 12.02 5.55 -3.92
C ALA A 37 12.09 4.14 -3.40
N ALA A 38 11.00 3.69 -2.75
CA ALA A 38 10.96 2.35 -2.20
C ALA A 38 11.36 1.54 -3.41
N THR A 39 12.57 0.99 -3.38
CA THR A 39 13.16 0.33 -4.52
C THR A 39 12.45 -1.00 -4.54
N VAL A 40 11.14 -0.95 -4.89
CA VAL A 40 10.45 -1.96 -5.62
C VAL A 40 11.45 -2.26 -6.71
N ARG A 41 12.12 -3.40 -6.55
CA ARG A 41 13.14 -3.88 -7.45
C ARG A 41 12.49 -3.90 -8.82
N VAL A 42 12.71 -2.82 -9.58
CA VAL A 42 12.19 -2.69 -10.93
C VAL A 42 12.96 -3.75 -11.68
N PRO A 43 12.28 -4.79 -12.21
CA PRO A 43 12.90 -5.69 -13.15
C PRO A 43 13.48 -4.81 -14.26
N ASP A 44 14.80 -4.91 -14.50
CA ASP A 44 15.49 -4.13 -15.51
C ASP A 44 14.75 -4.29 -16.86
N GLY A 45 14.11 -3.21 -17.33
CA GLY A 45 13.36 -3.18 -18.59
C GLY A 45 11.85 -2.90 -18.50
N ASP A 46 11.26 -2.73 -17.31
CA ASP A 46 9.82 -2.47 -17.20
C ASP A 46 9.42 -1.05 -17.70
N PRO A 47 8.52 -0.91 -18.70
CA PRO A 47 8.03 0.39 -19.17
C PRO A 47 6.97 1.01 -18.25
N LEU A 48 6.64 0.35 -17.14
CA LEU A 48 5.57 0.76 -16.22
C LEU A 48 5.90 2.07 -15.47
N PRO A 49 7.11 2.29 -14.93
CA PRO A 49 7.46 3.54 -14.25
C PRO A 49 7.39 4.76 -15.18
N ALA A 50 7.85 4.62 -16.42
CA ALA A 50 7.80 5.69 -17.42
C ALA A 50 6.35 6.09 -17.76
N ARG A 51 5.46 5.11 -17.95
CA ARG A 51 4.03 5.36 -18.16
C ARG A 51 3.35 6.01 -16.95
N LEU A 52 3.71 5.58 -15.74
CA LEU A 52 3.20 6.19 -14.51
C LEU A 52 3.67 7.64 -14.36
N GLY A 53 4.91 7.96 -14.73
CA GLY A 53 5.43 9.33 -14.76
C GLY A 53 4.63 10.23 -15.69
N ALA A 54 4.46 9.82 -16.95
CA ALA A 54 3.65 10.55 -17.91
C ALA A 54 2.19 10.74 -17.44
N CYS A 55 1.61 9.73 -16.79
CA CYS A 55 0.27 9.85 -16.20
C CYS A 55 0.22 10.76 -14.96
N SER A 56 1.30 10.84 -14.18
CA SER A 56 1.38 11.75 -13.03
C SER A 56 1.47 13.21 -13.49
N ASP A 57 2.24 13.48 -14.56
CA ASP A 57 2.41 14.82 -15.11
C ASP A 57 1.10 15.37 -15.70
N MET A 58 0.20 14.49 -16.16
CA MET A 58 -1.14 14.86 -16.64
C MET A 58 -2.12 15.23 -15.51
N GLY A 59 -1.88 14.83 -14.26
CA GLY A 59 -2.72 15.16 -13.11
C GLY A 59 -4.18 14.69 -13.27
N GLU A 60 -5.14 15.61 -13.09
CA GLU A 60 -6.58 15.32 -13.19
C GLU A 60 -6.99 14.72 -14.54
N LEU A 61 -6.30 15.08 -15.63
CA LEU A 61 -6.57 14.53 -16.96
C LEU A 61 -6.26 13.02 -17.04
N ALA A 62 -5.37 12.51 -16.19
CA ALA A 62 -5.07 11.08 -16.14
C ALA A 62 -6.21 10.26 -15.51
N LEU A 63 -7.11 10.86 -14.74
CA LEU A 63 -8.23 10.18 -14.10
C LEU A 63 -9.29 9.74 -15.12
N SER A 64 -9.44 10.48 -16.21
CA SER A 64 -10.37 10.16 -17.30
C SER A 64 -9.77 9.25 -18.37
N SER A 65 -8.44 9.15 -18.44
CA SER A 65 -7.74 8.28 -19.39
C SER A 65 -7.81 6.80 -18.96
N PRO A 66 -8.36 5.91 -19.80
CA PRO A 66 -8.44 4.48 -19.48
C PRO A 66 -7.04 3.85 -19.32
N ASP A 67 -6.06 4.30 -20.12
CA ASP A 67 -4.70 3.77 -20.11
C ASP A 67 -3.96 4.10 -18.81
N CYS A 68 -4.13 5.33 -18.31
CA CYS A 68 -3.54 5.74 -17.04
C CYS A 68 -4.16 5.02 -15.85
N ARG A 69 -5.48 4.82 -15.85
CA ARG A 69 -6.14 4.03 -14.80
C ARG A 69 -5.65 2.58 -14.79
N ALA A 70 -5.43 1.99 -15.97
CA ALA A 70 -4.90 0.63 -16.08
C ALA A 70 -3.46 0.54 -15.54
N ALA A 71 -2.60 1.51 -15.85
CA ALA A 71 -1.23 1.58 -15.34
C ALA A 71 -1.19 1.67 -13.80
N TRP A 72 -2.07 2.45 -13.19
CA TRP A 72 -2.17 2.55 -11.72
C TRP A 72 -2.72 1.28 -11.07
N ALA A 73 -3.72 0.63 -11.69
CA ALA A 73 -4.22 -0.65 -11.21
C ALA A 73 -3.12 -1.72 -11.22
N GLU A 74 -2.31 -1.73 -12.27
CA GLU A 74 -1.17 -2.65 -12.42
C GLU A 74 -0.08 -2.41 -11.36
N LYS A 75 0.30 -1.14 -11.11
CA LYS A 75 1.23 -0.79 -10.02
C LYS A 75 0.75 -1.33 -8.68
N ARG A 76 -0.55 -1.20 -8.40
CA ARG A 76 -1.17 -1.66 -7.16
C ARG A 76 -1.15 -3.19 -7.04
N ARG A 77 -1.48 -3.92 -8.11
CA ARG A 77 -1.40 -5.39 -8.15
C ARG A 77 0.01 -5.91 -7.85
N ARG A 78 1.01 -5.29 -8.46
CA ARG A 78 2.43 -5.61 -8.22
C ARG A 78 2.88 -5.30 -6.80
N PHE A 79 2.43 -4.17 -6.24
CA PHE A 79 2.72 -3.81 -4.85
C PHE A 79 2.15 -4.83 -3.86
N PHE A 80 0.96 -5.38 -4.14
CA PHE A 80 0.35 -6.44 -3.34
C PHE A 80 0.89 -7.85 -3.64
N GLY A 81 1.94 -7.98 -4.46
CA GLY A 81 2.60 -9.27 -4.69
C GLY A 81 1.76 -10.30 -5.44
N VAL A 82 0.65 -9.89 -6.07
CA VAL A 82 -0.23 -10.79 -6.83
C VAL A 82 0.51 -11.42 -8.02
N GLU A 83 1.56 -10.75 -8.51
CA GLU A 83 2.39 -11.17 -9.64
C GLU A 83 3.65 -11.96 -9.22
N HIS A 84 3.89 -12.20 -7.92
CA HIS A 84 5.07 -12.94 -7.42
C HIS A 84 4.62 -14.22 -6.66
N PRO A 85 3.94 -15.18 -7.33
CA PRO A 85 3.46 -16.41 -6.70
C PRO A 85 4.59 -17.28 -6.14
N ASP A 86 5.79 -17.17 -6.71
CA ASP A 86 7.04 -17.79 -6.27
C ASP A 86 7.56 -17.24 -4.93
N ALA A 87 7.27 -15.98 -4.57
CA ALA A 87 7.60 -15.42 -3.26
C ALA A 87 6.79 -16.09 -2.13
N TYR A 88 5.55 -16.49 -2.41
CA TYR A 88 4.71 -17.27 -1.49
C TYR A 88 4.94 -18.79 -1.60
N SER A 89 5.48 -19.26 -2.74
CA SER A 89 5.80 -20.68 -2.96
C SER A 89 6.93 -21.18 -2.06
N GLY A 90 7.89 -20.31 -1.70
CA GLY A 90 8.97 -20.64 -0.76
C GLY A 90 8.45 -20.94 0.65
N LEU A 91 7.46 -20.18 1.13
CA LEU A 91 6.81 -20.39 2.43
C LEU A 91 6.02 -21.71 2.46
N ASN A 92 5.35 -22.07 1.36
CA ASN A 92 4.65 -23.35 1.24
C ASN A 92 5.63 -24.54 1.17
N LYS A 93 6.81 -24.35 0.58
CA LYS A 93 7.84 -25.39 0.49
C LYS A 93 8.57 -25.60 1.82
N GLU A 94 8.85 -24.53 2.56
CA GLU A 94 9.37 -24.59 3.94
C GLU A 94 8.33 -25.23 4.89
N SER A 95 7.05 -24.88 4.73
CA SER A 95 5.95 -25.49 5.50
C SER A 95 5.73 -26.95 5.13
N ALA A 96 5.98 -27.36 3.88
CA ALA A 96 5.94 -28.76 3.46
C ALA A 96 7.18 -29.56 3.88
N LEU A 97 8.32 -28.89 4.11
CA LEU A 97 9.55 -29.52 4.60
C LEU A 97 9.59 -29.62 6.13
N SER A 98 8.87 -28.74 6.83
CA SER A 98 8.84 -28.68 8.30
C SER A 98 7.92 -29.71 8.96
N ASP A 99 7.18 -30.53 8.21
CA ASP A 99 6.28 -31.52 8.81
C ASP A 99 6.57 -32.98 8.36
N PRO A 100 7.63 -33.63 8.87
CA PRO A 100 7.69 -35.08 8.91
C PRO A 100 7.16 -35.69 10.22
N VAL A 101 6.64 -34.91 11.19
CA VAL A 101 6.42 -35.43 12.55
C VAL A 101 5.06 -35.05 13.12
N LEU A 102 3.99 -35.46 12.46
CA LEU A 102 2.75 -35.85 13.17
C LEU A 102 1.82 -36.71 12.29
N ARG A 103 2.36 -37.81 11.74
CA ARG A 103 1.53 -38.85 11.09
C ARG A 103 1.82 -40.28 11.60
N SER A 104 2.14 -40.44 12.88
CA SER A 104 1.88 -41.68 13.59
C SER A 104 0.60 -41.52 14.41
N SER A 105 -0.53 -41.83 13.77
CA SER A 105 -1.80 -42.05 14.47
C SER A 105 -1.62 -43.09 15.59
N PRO A 106 -2.27 -42.94 16.77
CA PRO A 106 -2.44 -44.07 17.66
C PRO A 106 -3.38 -45.05 16.97
N THR A 107 -2.92 -46.29 16.76
CA THR A 107 -3.78 -47.40 16.34
C THR A 107 -4.86 -47.60 17.40
N ARG A 108 -6.08 -47.19 17.07
CA ARG A 108 -7.29 -47.60 17.79
C ARG A 108 -8.30 -48.06 16.75
N GLU A 109 -8.21 -49.33 16.38
CA GLU A 109 -9.37 -50.08 15.88
C GLU A 109 -9.22 -51.55 16.28
N GLU A 110 -10.18 -52.00 17.09
CA GLU A 110 -10.42 -53.39 17.47
C GLU A 110 -11.16 -54.13 16.35
N ARG A 111 -10.73 -55.36 16.04
CA ARG A 111 -11.51 -56.61 16.12
C ARG A 111 -10.85 -57.73 15.33
#